data_AF-A0A938SR32-F1
#
_entry.id   AF-A0A938SR32-F1
#
_cell.length_a   1.000
_cell.length_b   1.000
_cell.length_c   1.000
_cell.angle_alpha   90.00
_cell.angle_beta   90.00
_cell.angle_gamma   90.00
#
_symmetry.space_group_name_H-M   'P 1'
#
loop_
_entity.id
_entity.type
_entity.pdbx_description
1 polymer ?
#
loop_
_entity_poly.entity_id
_entity_poly.type
_entity_poly.pdbx_seq_one_letter_code
_entity_poly.pdbx_strand_id
1 'polypeptide(L)'
;MSTVPFRHQKPFELGPDDTEYRLLTAEHVRLETWAGHDVLCVDAEALTLLAAQAFHDINFFLRPAHLKQMAAILDDPDASDN
;
A
#
# COMPACT_ATOMS: atom_id res chain seq x y z
N MET A 1 -42.61 -19.07 3.57
CA MET A 1 -41.61 -18.00 3.76
C MET A 1 -40.30 -18.48 3.19
N SER A 2 -39.69 -17.75 2.25
CA SER A 2 -38.42 -18.15 1.63
C SER A 2 -37.32 -18.22 2.69
N THR A 3 -36.67 -19.38 2.82
CA THR A 3 -35.70 -19.75 3.87
C THR A 3 -34.25 -19.57 3.41
N VAL A 4 -33.94 -18.48 2.70
CA VAL A 4 -32.56 -18.28 2.22
C VAL A 4 -31.68 -17.91 3.42
N PRO A 5 -30.61 -18.65 3.72
CA PRO A 5 -29.72 -18.32 4.82
C PRO A 5 -28.97 -17.01 4.54
N PHE A 6 -28.81 -16.18 5.56
CA PHE A 6 -28.06 -14.94 5.48
C PHE A 6 -26.60 -15.21 5.06
N ARG A 7 -26.13 -14.47 4.05
CA ARG A 7 -24.75 -14.49 3.60
C ARG A 7 -24.18 -13.08 3.69
N HIS A 8 -23.22 -12.89 4.58
CA HIS A 8 -22.45 -11.66 4.64
C HIS A 8 -21.50 -11.56 3.44
N GLN A 9 -21.53 -10.43 2.74
CA GLN A 9 -20.58 -10.09 1.69
C GLN A 9 -19.98 -8.72 2.00
N LYS A 10 -18.67 -8.58 1.85
CA LYS A 10 -18.00 -7.29 2.01
C LYS A 10 -18.37 -6.37 0.85
N PRO A 11 -18.58 -5.06 1.08
CA PRO A 11 -18.85 -4.11 -0.01
C PRO A 11 -17.72 -4.03 -1.04
N PHE A 12 -16.48 -4.29 -0.60
CA PHE A 12 -15.29 -4.24 -1.44
C PHE A 12 -14.47 -5.52 -1.25
N GLU A 13 -14.12 -6.15 -2.37
CA GLU A 13 -13.18 -7.26 -2.43
C GLU A 13 -11.77 -6.73 -2.65
N LEU A 14 -10.78 -7.38 -2.05
CA LEU A 14 -9.38 -7.00 -2.24
C LEU A 14 -8.92 -7.49 -3.62
N GLY A 15 -8.27 -6.61 -4.37
CA GLY A 15 -7.59 -6.96 -5.62
C GLY A 15 -6.18 -7.51 -5.37
N PRO A 16 -5.48 -7.92 -6.45
CA PRO A 16 -4.06 -8.23 -6.37
C PRO A 16 -3.26 -6.98 -5.97
N ASP A 17 -2.20 -7.19 -5.19
CA ASP A 17 -1.21 -6.15 -4.87
C ASP A 17 0.04 -6.38 -5.72
N ASP A 18 0.28 -5.49 -6.67
CA ASP A 18 1.46 -5.47 -7.53
C ASP A 18 2.51 -4.45 -7.06
N THR A 19 2.32 -3.85 -5.88
CA THR A 19 3.23 -2.86 -5.32
C THR A 19 4.51 -3.52 -4.82
N GLU A 20 5.66 -3.01 -5.25
CA GLU A 20 6.95 -3.40 -4.70
C GLU A 20 7.23 -2.65 -3.39
N TYR A 21 7.61 -3.39 -2.34
CA TYR A 21 7.91 -2.83 -1.03
C TYR A 21 9.40 -2.92 -0.71
N ARG A 22 9.92 -1.85 -0.08
CA ARG A 22 11.25 -1.82 0.51
C ARG A 22 11.14 -1.90 2.02
N LEU A 23 11.92 -2.79 2.64
CA LEU A 23 12.02 -2.86 4.09
C LEU A 23 12.69 -1.60 4.63
N LEU A 24 12.03 -0.92 5.58
CA LEU A 24 12.62 0.23 6.29
C LEU A 24 13.42 -0.21 7.52
N THR A 25 12.80 -1.04 8.36
CA THR A 25 13.41 -1.60 9.57
C THR A 25 12.59 -2.80 10.06
N ALA A 26 13.17 -3.63 10.93
CA ALA A 26 12.50 -4.70 11.66
C ALA A 26 12.52 -4.49 13.19
N GLU A 27 13.11 -3.40 13.68
CA GLU A 27 13.41 -3.21 15.11
C GLU A 27 12.18 -2.90 15.98
N HIS A 28 11.16 -2.25 15.42
CA HIS A 28 10.00 -1.75 16.18
C HIS A 28 8.78 -2.68 16.16
N VAL A 29 9.00 -3.94 15.77
CA VAL A 29 7.95 -4.95 15.69
C VAL A 29 8.39 -6.20 16.43
N ARG A 30 7.47 -6.77 17.21
CA ARG A 30 7.69 -8.05 17.90
C ARG A 30 6.39 -8.82 18.01
N LEU A 31 6.52 -10.13 18.14
CA LEU A 31 5.39 -11.01 18.43
C LEU A 31 5.29 -11.23 19.94
N GLU A 32 4.08 -11.12 20.45
CA GLU A 32 3.74 -11.50 21.82
C GLU A 32 2.53 -12.44 21.78
N THR A 33 2.46 -13.40 22.69
CA THR A 33 1.30 -14.29 22.80
C THR A 33 0.34 -13.76 23.86
N TRP A 34 -0.90 -13.48 23.48
CA TRP A 34 -1.96 -13.04 24.38
C TRP A 34 -3.20 -13.93 24.23
N ALA A 35 -3.70 -14.46 25.35
CA ALA A 35 -4.85 -15.37 25.38
C ALA A 35 -4.74 -16.58 24.41
N GLY A 36 -3.52 -17.08 24.17
CA GLY A 36 -3.27 -18.19 23.24
C GLY A 36 -3.22 -17.81 21.76
N HIS A 37 -3.22 -16.51 21.45
CA HIS A 37 -3.10 -15.97 20.10
C HIS A 37 -1.84 -15.13 19.96
N ASP A 38 -1.16 -15.23 18.82
CA ASP A 38 -0.04 -14.35 18.51
C ASP A 38 -0.56 -12.97 18.12
N VAL A 39 0.03 -11.94 18.72
CA VAL A 39 -0.27 -10.53 18.52
C VAL A 39 1.00 -9.84 18.05
N LEU A 40 0.89 -9.06 16.98
CA LEU A 40 1.96 -8.19 16.52
C LEU A 40 1.95 -6.89 17.32
N CYS A 41 2.95 -6.71 18.17
CA CYS A 41 3.19 -5.47 18.89
C CYS A 41 4.04 -4.54 18.03
N VAL A 42 3.55 -3.31 17.83
CA VAL A 42 4.21 -2.28 17.01
C VAL A 42 4.46 -1.07 17.90
N ASP A 43 5.71 -0.65 18.03
CA ASP A 43 6.06 0.53 18.81
C ASP A 43 5.66 1.81 18.07
N ALA A 44 5.34 2.88 18.80
CA ALA A 44 4.86 4.14 18.21
C ALA A 44 5.90 4.78 17.28
N GLU A 45 7.18 4.58 17.58
CA GLU A 45 8.32 5.00 16.78
C GLU A 45 8.29 4.43 15.35
N ALA A 46 7.73 3.22 15.17
CA ALA A 46 7.57 2.61 13.84
C ALA A 46 6.67 3.46 12.94
N LEU A 47 5.59 3.99 13.51
CA LEU A 47 4.62 4.83 12.78
C LEU A 47 5.23 6.19 12.42
N THR A 48 5.99 6.77 13.36
CA THR A 48 6.71 8.03 13.12
C THR A 48 7.74 7.87 12.00
N LEU A 49 8.55 6.80 12.04
CA LEU A 49 9.54 6.50 11.00
C LEU A 49 8.88 6.26 9.64
N LEU A 50 7.83 5.43 9.60
CA LEU A 50 7.10 5.11 8.38
C LEU A 50 6.52 6.38 7.75
N ALA A 51 5.86 7.23 8.54
CA ALA A 51 5.29 8.47 8.05
C ALA A 51 6.38 9.42 7.52
N ALA A 52 7.47 9.62 8.28
CA ALA A 52 8.57 10.49 7.85
C ALA A 52 9.18 10.03 6.52
N GLN A 53 9.45 8.73 6.36
CA GLN A 53 9.99 8.19 5.12
C GLN A 53 8.99 8.30 3.97
N ALA A 54 7.71 8.00 4.21
CA ALA A 54 6.68 8.10 3.18
C ALA A 54 6.54 9.54 2.69
N PHE A 55 6.48 10.53 3.59
CA PHE A 55 6.40 11.94 3.21
C PHE A 55 7.65 12.43 2.49
N HIS A 56 8.83 11.94 2.85
CA HIS A 56 10.03 12.21 2.06
C HIS A 56 9.86 11.65 0.64
N ASP A 57 9.56 10.35 0.52
CA ASP A 57 9.61 9.66 -0.78
C ASP A 57 8.54 10.16 -1.75
N ILE A 58 7.32 10.47 -1.29
CA ILE A 58 6.26 11.01 -2.16
C ILE A 58 6.56 12.42 -2.69
N ASN A 59 7.42 13.18 -2.02
CA ASN A 59 7.78 14.54 -2.45
C ASN A 59 8.90 14.54 -3.49
N PHE A 60 9.73 13.48 -3.55
CA PHE A 60 10.90 13.42 -4.42
C PHE A 60 10.82 12.36 -5.51
N PHE A 61 9.92 11.38 -5.39
CA PHE A 61 9.80 10.26 -6.32
C PHE A 61 8.37 10.08 -6.82
N LEU A 62 8.25 9.48 -8.01
CA LEU A 62 6.98 9.13 -8.65
C LEU A 62 6.95 7.63 -8.93
N ARG A 63 5.73 7.06 -9.02
CA ARG A 63 5.57 5.66 -9.41
C ARG A 63 6.09 5.45 -10.84
N PRO A 64 6.79 4.32 -11.13
CA PRO A 64 7.27 4.03 -12.49
C PRO A 64 6.18 4.03 -13.55
N ALA A 65 4.96 3.57 -13.21
CA ALA A 65 3.83 3.57 -14.13
C ALA A 65 3.47 5.00 -14.60
N HIS A 66 3.50 5.98 -13.69
CA HIS A 66 3.21 7.37 -14.04
C HIS A 66 4.32 7.98 -14.91
N LEU A 67 5.59 7.74 -14.57
CA LEU A 67 6.72 8.20 -15.38
C LEU A 67 6.70 7.60 -16.79
N LYS A 68 6.32 6.32 -16.94
CA LYS A 68 6.14 5.67 -18.24
C LYS A 68 5.04 6.34 -19.07
N GLN A 69 3.91 6.70 -18.44
CA GLN A 69 2.85 7.44 -19.11
C GLN A 69 3.33 8.82 -19.58
N MET A 70 4.07 9.55 -18.75
CA MET A 70 4.66 10.85 -19.13
C MET A 70 5.67 10.72 -20.27
N ALA A 71 6.54 9.72 -20.23
CA ALA A 71 7.51 9.47 -21.29
C ALA A 71 6.83 9.13 -22.62
N ALA A 72 5.76 8.32 -22.59
CA ALA A 72 5.03 7.91 -23.79
C ALA A 72 4.44 9.08 -24.58
N ILE A 73 4.11 10.20 -23.91
CA ILE A 73 3.60 11.41 -24.59
C ILE A 73 4.63 11.99 -25.56
N LEU A 74 5.92 11.89 -25.25
CA LEU A 74 6.99 12.45 -26.09
C LEU A 74 7.15 11.72 -27.43
N ASP A 75 6.72 10.45 -27.48
CA ASP A 75 6.79 9.60 -28.68
C ASP A 75 5.43 9.53 -29.41
N ASP A 76 4.38 10.16 -28.87
CA ASP A 76 3.03 10.11 -29.43
C ASP A 76 2.86 11.14 -30.56
N PRO A 77 2.64 10.72 -31.82
CA PRO A 77 2.47 11.63 -32.95
C PRO A 77 1.20 12.49 -32.87
N ASP A 78 0.22 12.09 -32.04
CA ASP A 78 -1.03 12.83 -31.85
C ASP A 78 -0.96 13.79 -30.64
N ALA A 79 0.15 13.81 -29.89
CA ALA A 79 0.35 14.75 -28.80
C ALA A 79 0.58 16.18 -29.32
N SER A 80 0.07 17.17 -28.57
CA SER A 80 0.33 18.58 -28.87
C SER A 80 1.75 19.00 -28.52
N ASP A 81 2.25 20.07 -29.14
CA ASP A 81 3.58 20.63 -28.85
C ASP A 81 3.77 21.23 -27.43
N ASN A 82 2.70 21.50 -26.68
CA ASN A 82 2.75 22.04 -25.31
C ASN A 82 3.04 20.97 -24.26
#